data_AF-A0A7Z8P2I4-F1
#
_entry.id   AF-A0A7Z8P2I4-F1
#
_cell.length_a   1.000
_cell.length_b   1.000
_cell.length_c   1.000
_cell.angle_alpha   90.00
_cell.angle_beta   90.00
_cell.angle_gamma   90.00
#
_symmetry.space_group_name_H-M   'P 1'
#
loop_
_entity.id
_entity.type
_entity.pdbx_description
1 polymer ?
#
loop_
_entity_poly.entity_id
_entity_poly.type
_entity_poly.pdbx_seq_one_letter_code
_entity_poly.pdbx_strand_id
1 'polypeptide(L)'
;MPLMSIIGCIEYEKEIARILAEDEAIEDIIVVDDSRSSELVSDLEHMGVKPRVLYPDTIPPGLKKSKDFRVLVTLQDDNVYKSPQHLKNETCEKIKFYGPVSNGVLMYSNSCGELLKEDETDLHNSKFILKLLPEDDSSTAHMKEKLGECLCGAPKKSDFKTGNHSLELEEKHRVCYNRLKDTILRLKNNS
;
A
#
# COMPACT_ATOMS: atom_id res chain seq x y z
N MET A 1 2.55 -15.63 -13.56
CA MET A 1 1.55 -15.94 -12.51
C MET A 1 1.38 -14.71 -11.63
N PRO A 2 0.18 -14.14 -11.44
CA PRO A 2 0.03 -12.74 -11.06
C PRO A 2 -0.38 -12.53 -9.58
N LEU A 3 0.58 -12.20 -8.72
CA LEU A 3 0.36 -11.72 -7.36
C LEU A 3 0.75 -10.24 -7.27
N MET A 4 -0.15 -9.41 -6.78
CA MET A 4 0.16 -8.05 -6.34
C MET A 4 0.29 -8.03 -4.82
N SER A 5 1.31 -7.34 -4.31
CA SER A 5 1.36 -6.96 -2.89
C SER A 5 0.99 -5.49 -2.73
N ILE A 6 0.19 -5.18 -1.73
CA ILE A 6 -0.10 -3.84 -1.27
C ILE A 6 0.54 -3.66 0.10
N ILE A 7 1.38 -2.64 0.23
CA ILE A 7 1.92 -2.17 1.52
C ILE A 7 1.26 -0.81 1.75
N GLY A 8 0.32 -0.74 2.69
CA GLY A 8 -0.48 0.47 2.92
C GLY A 8 -0.36 1.04 4.32
N CYS A 9 -0.47 2.36 4.44
CA CYS A 9 -0.64 3.00 5.73
C CYS A 9 -2.09 2.86 6.19
N ILE A 10 -2.33 2.77 7.51
CA ILE A 10 -3.68 2.59 8.08
C ILE A 10 -4.69 3.65 7.60
N GLU A 11 -4.22 4.87 7.27
CA GLU A 11 -5.07 5.95 6.77
C GLU A 11 -5.75 5.63 5.42
N TYR A 12 -5.20 4.69 4.66
CA TYR A 12 -5.76 4.24 3.38
C TYR A 12 -6.61 2.96 3.49
N GLU A 13 -6.79 2.42 4.69
CA GLU A 13 -7.45 1.12 4.88
C GLU A 13 -8.80 1.05 4.15
N LYS A 14 -9.69 2.02 4.41
CA LYS A 14 -11.03 2.06 3.81
C LYS A 14 -10.99 2.17 2.30
N GLU A 15 -9.99 2.86 1.78
CA GLU A 15 -9.84 3.06 0.34
C GLU A 15 -9.33 1.78 -0.33
N ILE A 16 -8.34 1.13 0.28
CA ILE A 16 -7.86 -0.19 -0.13
C ILE A 16 -9.02 -1.19 -0.10
N ALA A 17 -9.81 -1.22 0.98
CA ALA A 17 -10.97 -2.09 1.09
C ALA A 17 -11.95 -1.89 -0.07
N ARG A 18 -12.29 -0.64 -0.39
CA ARG A 18 -13.19 -0.31 -1.52
C ARG A 18 -12.64 -0.76 -2.87
N ILE A 19 -11.38 -0.42 -3.17
CA ILE A 19 -10.74 -0.77 -4.44
C ILE A 19 -10.71 -2.29 -4.63
N LEU A 20 -10.38 -3.04 -3.57
CA LEU A 20 -10.31 -4.50 -3.64
C LEU A 20 -11.69 -5.16 -3.71
N ALA A 21 -12.68 -4.63 -2.99
CA ALA A 21 -14.03 -5.21 -2.99
C ALA A 21 -14.75 -5.06 -4.33
N GLU A 22 -14.42 -4.03 -5.11
CA GLU A 22 -15.03 -3.76 -6.41
C GLU A 22 -14.31 -4.46 -7.58
N ASP A 23 -13.14 -5.06 -7.35
CA ASP A 23 -12.36 -5.69 -8.41
C ASP A 23 -12.67 -7.19 -8.55
N GLU A 24 -13.63 -7.48 -9.43
CA GLU A 24 -14.06 -8.86 -9.75
C GLU A 24 -12.96 -9.74 -10.36
N ALA A 25 -11.82 -9.16 -10.78
CA ALA A 25 -10.69 -9.95 -11.29
C ALA A 25 -9.88 -10.64 -10.17
N ILE A 26 -10.08 -10.26 -8.90
CA ILE A 26 -9.35 -10.84 -7.77
C ILE A 26 -10.03 -12.13 -7.33
N GLU A 27 -9.29 -13.24 -7.37
CA GLU A 27 -9.80 -14.54 -6.91
C GLU A 27 -9.50 -14.80 -5.43
N ASP A 28 -8.45 -14.17 -4.87
CA ASP A 28 -8.09 -14.32 -3.46
C ASP A 28 -7.44 -13.04 -2.94
N ILE A 29 -8.00 -12.49 -1.86
CA ILE A 29 -7.44 -11.39 -1.08
C ILE A 29 -6.84 -11.96 0.19
N ILE A 30 -5.55 -11.75 0.36
CA ILE A 30 -4.77 -12.25 1.48
C ILE A 30 -4.43 -11.06 2.36
N VAL A 31 -4.97 -11.02 3.57
CA VAL A 31 -4.60 -9.99 4.54
C VAL A 31 -3.55 -10.56 5.48
N VAL A 32 -2.41 -9.88 5.59
CA VAL A 32 -1.38 -10.26 6.55
C VAL A 32 -1.66 -9.56 7.87
N ASP A 33 -2.08 -10.34 8.86
CA ASP A 33 -2.40 -9.86 10.21
C ASP A 33 -1.13 -9.68 11.04
N ASP A 34 -0.81 -8.42 11.30
CA ASP A 34 0.26 -7.99 12.20
C ASP A 34 -0.27 -7.19 13.41
N SER A 35 -1.53 -7.43 13.82
CA SER A 35 -2.34 -6.74 14.85
C SER A 35 -3.10 -5.48 14.41
N ARG A 36 -2.95 -5.06 13.15
CA ARG A 36 -3.51 -3.78 12.65
C ARG A 36 -4.43 -3.93 11.43
N SER A 37 -4.80 -5.15 11.08
CA SER A 37 -5.60 -5.43 9.89
C SER A 37 -7.03 -5.90 10.20
N SER A 38 -7.46 -5.88 11.47
CA SER A 38 -8.80 -6.32 11.85
C SER A 38 -9.90 -5.43 11.26
N GLU A 39 -9.64 -4.13 11.18
CA GLU A 39 -10.57 -3.16 10.59
C GLU A 39 -10.66 -3.38 9.07
N LEU A 40 -9.52 -3.56 8.37
CA LEU A 40 -9.49 -3.96 6.95
C LEU A 40 -10.29 -5.24 6.66
N VAL A 41 -10.10 -6.29 7.48
CA VAL A 41 -10.82 -7.56 7.33
C VAL A 41 -12.32 -7.34 7.51
N SER A 42 -12.70 -6.62 8.56
CA SER A 42 -14.09 -6.27 8.82
C SER A 42 -14.68 -5.50 7.65
N ASP A 43 -14.01 -4.46 7.14
CA ASP A 43 -14.51 -3.65 6.03
C ASP A 43 -14.71 -4.49 4.77
N LEU A 44 -13.77 -5.36 4.41
CA LEU A 44 -13.91 -6.29 3.28
C LEU A 44 -15.13 -7.22 3.46
N GLU A 45 -15.31 -7.80 4.65
CA GLU A 45 -16.44 -8.68 4.94
C GLU A 45 -17.79 -7.97 4.86
N HIS A 46 -17.88 -6.72 5.35
CA HIS A 46 -19.07 -5.89 5.23
C HIS A 46 -19.39 -5.54 3.77
N MET A 47 -18.38 -5.48 2.91
CA MET A 47 -18.52 -5.29 1.46
C MET A 47 -18.80 -6.60 0.71
N GLY A 48 -18.96 -7.73 1.41
CA GLY A 48 -19.30 -9.02 0.83
C GLY A 48 -18.11 -9.86 0.36
N VAL A 49 -16.89 -9.43 0.68
CA VAL A 49 -15.65 -10.09 0.29
C VAL A 49 -15.01 -10.75 1.50
N LYS A 50 -14.66 -12.04 1.39
CA LYS A 50 -14.04 -12.79 2.50
C LYS A 50 -12.54 -12.92 2.28
N PRO A 51 -11.71 -12.13 2.95
CA PRO A 51 -10.27 -12.26 2.82
C PRO A 51 -9.77 -13.50 3.56
N ARG A 52 -8.66 -14.06 3.07
CA ARG A 52 -7.87 -15.05 3.80
C ARG A 52 -6.85 -14.34 4.67
N VAL A 53 -6.95 -14.54 5.99
CA VAL A 53 -6.00 -13.95 6.93
C VAL A 53 -4.81 -14.88 7.15
N LEU A 54 -3.60 -14.34 7.05
CA LEU A 54 -2.34 -15.03 7.33
C LEU A 54 -1.49 -14.23 8.31
N TYR A 55 -0.67 -14.89 9.10
CA TYR A 55 0.39 -14.24 9.87
C TYR A 55 1.69 -14.20 9.05
N PRO A 56 2.59 -13.22 9.27
CA PRO A 56 3.86 -13.11 8.56
C PRO A 56 4.63 -14.44 8.47
N ASP A 57 4.72 -15.18 9.58
CA ASP A 57 5.45 -16.44 9.70
C ASP A 57 4.77 -17.63 8.99
N THR A 58 3.52 -17.45 8.57
CA THR A 58 2.69 -18.49 7.93
C THR A 58 2.53 -18.29 6.43
N ILE A 59 3.14 -17.25 5.87
CA ILE A 59 3.07 -16.94 4.45
C ILE A 59 3.75 -18.08 3.67
N PRO A 60 3.00 -18.85 2.86
CA PRO A 60 3.54 -20.05 2.25
C PRO A 60 4.56 -19.70 1.16
N PRO A 61 5.67 -20.45 1.05
CA PRO A 61 6.62 -20.26 -0.03
C PRO A 61 5.93 -20.56 -1.37
N GLY A 62 6.01 -19.61 -2.31
CA GLY A 62 5.44 -19.77 -3.63
C GLY A 62 3.97 -19.39 -3.75
N LEU A 63 3.50 -18.36 -3.04
CA LEU A 63 2.23 -17.68 -3.33
C LEU A 63 2.03 -17.34 -4.82
N LYS A 64 3.14 -17.11 -5.55
CA LYS A 64 3.17 -16.96 -7.01
C LYS A 64 2.70 -18.18 -7.81
N LYS A 65 2.41 -19.34 -7.22
CA LYS A 65 2.11 -20.57 -7.99
C LYS A 65 0.66 -20.67 -8.49
N SER A 66 -0.20 -19.71 -8.17
CA SER A 66 -1.59 -19.69 -8.68
C SER A 66 -1.67 -19.16 -10.11
N LYS A 67 -2.62 -19.67 -10.89
CA LYS A 67 -2.96 -19.13 -12.21
C LYS A 67 -3.73 -17.81 -12.10
N ASP A 68 -4.38 -17.61 -10.97
CA ASP A 68 -5.35 -16.55 -10.76
C ASP A 68 -4.72 -15.28 -10.20
N PHE A 69 -5.40 -14.14 -10.40
CA PHE A 69 -4.95 -12.87 -9.84
C PHE A 69 -5.29 -12.80 -8.37
N ARG A 70 -4.27 -12.51 -7.57
CA ARG A 70 -4.35 -12.47 -6.12
C ARG A 70 -3.75 -11.18 -5.62
N VAL A 71 -4.27 -10.69 -4.51
CA VAL A 71 -3.74 -9.51 -3.83
C VAL A 71 -3.36 -9.91 -2.42
N LEU A 72 -2.13 -9.58 -2.01
CA LEU A 72 -1.69 -9.66 -0.63
C LEU A 72 -1.62 -8.25 -0.06
N VAL A 73 -2.22 -8.00 1.10
CA VAL A 73 -2.24 -6.69 1.75
C VAL A 73 -1.58 -6.78 3.11
N THR A 74 -0.67 -5.85 3.39
CA THR A 74 -0.15 -5.58 4.74
C THR A 74 -0.36 -4.11 5.04
N LEU A 75 -0.84 -3.81 6.25
CA LEU A 75 -0.95 -2.45 6.73
C LEU A 75 0.22 -2.09 7.66
N GLN A 76 0.53 -0.81 7.74
CA GLN A 76 1.49 -0.24 8.68
C GLN A 76 0.93 1.06 9.26
N ASP A 77 1.27 1.34 10.51
CA ASP A 77 0.86 2.58 11.17
C ASP A 77 2.05 3.51 11.32
N ASP A 78 2.06 4.56 10.53
CA ASP A 78 3.10 5.60 10.51
C ASP A 78 3.28 6.25 11.91
N ASN A 79 2.23 6.28 12.74
CA ASN A 79 2.28 6.89 14.07
C ASN A 79 3.03 6.04 15.12
N VAL A 80 3.31 4.77 14.81
CA VAL A 80 4.01 3.86 15.72
C VAL A 80 5.53 4.00 15.59
N TYR A 81 6.02 4.60 14.51
CA TYR A 81 7.45 4.69 14.25
C TYR A 81 8.08 5.89 14.97
N LYS A 82 9.15 5.60 15.71
CA LYS A 82 9.92 6.58 16.50
C LYS A 82 10.59 7.69 15.67
N SER A 83 10.76 7.48 14.36
CA SER A 83 11.36 8.45 13.43
C SER A 83 11.05 8.09 11.96
N PRO A 84 11.19 9.05 11.02
CA PRO A 84 11.07 8.78 9.59
C PRO A 84 12.02 7.69 9.07
N GLN A 85 13.24 7.62 9.63
CA GLN A 85 14.21 6.58 9.27
C GLN A 85 13.75 5.18 9.71
N HIS A 86 13.10 5.08 10.87
CA HIS A 86 12.55 3.81 11.35
C HIS A 86 11.43 3.32 10.43
N LEU A 87 10.51 4.22 10.04
CA LEU A 87 9.46 3.94 9.07
C LEU A 87 10.02 3.53 7.70
N LYS A 88 11.05 4.23 7.20
CA LYS A 88 11.76 3.89 5.95
C LYS A 88 12.33 2.47 6.01
N ASN A 89 13.06 2.14 7.08
CA ASN A 89 13.70 0.83 7.23
C ASN A 89 12.66 -0.30 7.22
N GLU A 90 11.60 -0.14 7.98
CA GLU A 90 10.50 -1.11 8.11
C GLU A 90 9.76 -1.29 6.78
N THR A 91 9.50 -0.19 6.07
CA THR A 91 8.92 -0.22 4.72
C THR A 91 9.85 -0.95 3.75
N CYS A 92 11.14 -0.67 3.78
CA CYS A 92 12.16 -1.36 2.97
C CYS A 92 12.23 -2.86 3.28
N GLU A 93 12.13 -3.27 4.55
CA GLU A 93 12.09 -4.67 4.94
C GLU A 93 10.84 -5.38 4.42
N LYS A 94 9.66 -4.74 4.52
CA LYS A 94 8.43 -5.26 3.91
C LYS A 94 8.57 -5.39 2.40
N ILE A 95 9.14 -4.40 1.70
CA ILE A 95 9.39 -4.50 0.25
C ILE A 95 10.34 -5.66 -0.08
N LYS A 96 11.43 -5.82 0.68
CA LYS A 96 12.39 -6.92 0.51
C LYS A 96 11.77 -8.29 0.78
N PHE A 97 10.78 -8.37 1.67
CA PHE A 97 10.06 -9.60 1.96
C PHE A 97 8.99 -9.91 0.90
N TYR A 98 8.09 -8.96 0.63
CA TYR A 98 6.95 -9.15 -0.26
C TYR A 98 7.30 -9.09 -1.75
N GLY A 99 8.28 -8.28 -2.12
CA GLY A 99 8.71 -8.10 -3.50
C GLY A 99 9.11 -9.41 -4.19
N PRO A 100 10.04 -10.22 -3.65
CA PRO A 100 10.42 -11.51 -4.23
C PRO A 100 9.26 -12.49 -4.38
N VAL A 101 8.24 -12.40 -3.51
CA VAL A 101 7.03 -13.25 -3.57
C VAL A 101 5.88 -12.64 -4.38
N SER A 102 6.01 -11.43 -4.91
CA SER A 102 5.00 -10.76 -5.76
C SER A 102 5.53 -10.34 -7.15
N ASN A 103 4.62 -10.09 -8.10
CA ASN A 103 4.97 -9.56 -9.42
C ASN A 103 5.09 -8.04 -9.40
N GLY A 104 4.34 -7.41 -8.50
CA GLY A 104 4.51 -6.01 -8.17
C GLY A 104 4.10 -5.72 -6.74
N VAL A 105 4.65 -4.65 -6.22
CA VAL A 105 4.34 -4.06 -4.93
C VAL A 105 3.76 -2.68 -5.19
N LEU A 106 2.56 -2.41 -4.68
CA LEU A 106 1.92 -1.11 -4.69
C LEU A 106 1.96 -0.54 -3.28
N MET A 107 2.46 0.68 -3.14
CA MET A 107 2.63 1.31 -1.85
C MET A 107 1.64 2.45 -1.67
N TYR A 108 0.78 2.33 -0.65
CA TYR A 108 -0.14 3.37 -0.22
C TYR A 108 0.49 4.15 0.95
N SER A 109 1.26 5.20 0.65
CA SER A 109 1.92 6.03 1.65
C SER A 109 2.09 7.48 1.18
N ASN A 110 1.75 8.43 2.03
CA ASN A 110 1.97 9.87 1.82
C ASN A 110 3.37 10.34 2.25
N SER A 111 4.09 9.54 3.04
CA SER A 111 5.27 9.97 3.80
C SER A 111 6.56 9.29 3.33
N CYS A 112 6.46 8.10 2.75
CA CYS A 112 7.61 7.27 2.39
C CYS A 112 8.08 7.48 0.94
N GLY A 113 7.31 8.17 0.10
CA GLY A 113 7.61 8.38 -1.31
C GLY A 113 8.99 9.00 -1.55
N GLU A 114 9.26 10.14 -0.89
CA GLU A 114 10.57 10.81 -0.97
C GLU A 114 11.70 10.02 -0.28
N LEU A 115 11.38 9.38 0.85
CA LEU A 115 12.35 8.61 1.65
C LEU A 115 12.90 7.40 0.90
N LEU A 116 12.10 6.81 0.01
CA LEU A 116 12.46 5.64 -0.77
C LEU A 116 13.20 5.96 -2.07
N LYS A 117 13.16 7.21 -2.57
CA LYS A 117 13.88 7.62 -3.80
C LYS A 117 15.40 7.40 -3.71
N GLU A 118 15.97 7.48 -2.52
CA GLU A 118 17.40 7.22 -2.28
C GLU A 118 17.76 5.72 -2.38
N ASP A 119 16.83 4.85 -1.97
CA ASP A 119 17.00 3.39 -1.95
C ASP A 119 16.46 2.72 -3.23
N GLU A 120 15.86 3.50 -4.15
CA GLU A 120 15.33 3.00 -5.42
C GLU A 120 16.36 2.20 -6.21
N THR A 121 17.65 2.57 -6.11
CA THR A 121 18.75 1.87 -6.80
C THR A 121 18.91 0.40 -6.40
N ASP A 122 18.68 0.05 -5.13
CA ASP A 122 18.73 -1.34 -4.64
C ASP A 122 17.47 -2.13 -5.00
N LEU A 123 16.33 -1.44 -5.10
CA LEU A 123 15.04 -2.03 -5.46
C LEU A 123 14.88 -2.22 -6.98
N HIS A 124 15.58 -1.44 -7.79
CA HIS A 124 15.50 -1.46 -9.26
C HIS A 124 16.10 -2.74 -9.89
N ASN A 125 16.96 -3.46 -9.15
CA ASN A 125 17.53 -4.75 -9.58
C ASN A 125 16.63 -5.95 -9.25
N SER A 126 15.43 -5.71 -8.74
CA SER A 126 14.52 -6.76 -8.31
C SER A 126 13.64 -7.31 -9.45
N LYS A 127 13.19 -8.56 -9.30
CA LYS A 127 12.32 -9.25 -10.29
C LYS A 127 10.84 -8.86 -10.15
N PHE A 128 10.53 -7.74 -9.50
CA PHE A 128 9.17 -7.25 -9.27
C PHE A 128 9.06 -5.76 -9.57
N ILE A 129 7.85 -5.31 -9.85
CA ILE A 129 7.57 -3.90 -10.15
C ILE A 129 7.19 -3.19 -8.85
N LEU A 130 7.95 -2.17 -8.44
CA LEU A 130 7.54 -1.28 -7.34
C LEU A 130 6.77 -0.08 -7.91
N LYS A 131 5.61 0.22 -7.34
CA LYS A 131 4.81 1.41 -7.64
C LYS A 131 4.44 2.13 -6.36
N LEU A 132 4.69 3.43 -6.34
CA LEU A 132 4.30 4.34 -5.28
C LEU A 132 3.02 5.07 -5.70
N LEU A 133 2.12 5.34 -4.76
CA LEU A 133 1.00 6.24 -5.03
C LEU A 133 1.50 7.64 -5.38
N PRO A 134 0.79 8.38 -6.26
CA PRO A 134 1.10 9.76 -6.54
C PRO A 134 0.86 10.60 -5.29
N GLU A 135 1.84 11.41 -4.91
CA GLU A 135 1.69 12.38 -3.83
C GLU A 135 0.63 13.43 -4.23
N ASP A 136 -0.14 13.90 -3.26
CA ASP A 136 -1.07 15.00 -3.47
C ASP A 136 -0.32 16.34 -3.56
N ASP A 137 -0.46 17.04 -4.68
CA ASP A 137 0.13 18.36 -4.91
C ASP A 137 -0.32 19.38 -3.84
N SER A 138 -1.47 19.18 -3.18
CA SER A 138 -1.97 20.07 -2.12
C SER A 138 -1.31 19.81 -0.75
N SER A 139 -0.82 18.59 -0.53
CA SER A 139 -0.25 18.13 0.76
C SER A 139 1.23 18.50 0.91
N THR A 140 1.94 18.77 -0.19
CA THR A 140 3.34 19.27 -0.15
C THR A 140 3.45 20.64 0.52
N ALA A 141 2.41 21.47 0.47
CA ALA A 141 2.35 22.75 1.20
C ALA A 141 2.21 22.53 2.71
N HIS A 142 1.38 21.58 3.13
CA HIS A 142 1.12 21.30 4.55
C HIS A 142 2.26 20.49 5.22
N MET A 143 2.99 19.68 4.44
CA MET A 143 4.16 18.92 4.89
C MET A 143 5.42 19.80 4.99
N LYS A 144 5.61 20.79 4.10
CA LYS A 144 6.66 21.82 4.30
C LYS A 144 6.45 22.60 5.60
N GLU A 145 5.20 22.83 5.98
CA GLU A 145 4.85 23.49 7.23
C GLU A 145 5.09 22.59 8.45
N LYS A 146 4.71 21.30 8.42
CA LYS A 146 5.00 20.35 9.52
C LYS A 146 6.48 19.97 9.66
N LEU A 147 7.23 19.89 8.55
CA LEU A 147 8.69 19.70 8.58
C LEU A 147 9.39 20.94 9.19
N GLY A 148 8.79 22.13 9.04
CA GLY A 148 9.20 23.37 9.72
C GLY A 148 8.74 23.48 11.19
N GLU A 149 7.55 22.96 11.54
CA GLU A 149 7.00 23.01 12.90
C GLU A 149 7.67 22.02 13.86
N CYS A 150 8.28 20.93 13.37
CA CYS A 150 9.15 20.09 14.20
C CYS A 150 10.43 20.81 14.68
N LEU A 151 10.72 22.01 14.18
CA LEU A 151 11.80 22.87 14.67
C LEU A 151 11.32 23.95 15.67
N CYS A 152 10.00 24.18 15.81
CA CYS A 152 9.44 25.21 16.69
C CYS A 152 8.08 24.75 17.26
N GLY A 153 8.06 24.30 18.52
CA GLY A 153 6.87 23.71 19.15
C GLY A 153 5.69 24.68 19.34
N ALA A 154 4.53 24.33 18.75
CA ALA A 154 3.18 24.45 19.32
C ALA A 154 2.15 23.80 18.36
N PRO A 155 1.07 23.15 18.84
CA PRO A 155 0.05 22.59 17.95
C PRO A 155 -1.06 23.62 17.68
N LYS A 156 -1.49 23.73 16.42
CA LYS A 156 -2.79 24.34 16.05
C LYS A 156 -3.68 23.30 15.38
N LYS A 157 -4.96 23.29 15.80
CA LYS A 157 -6.05 22.54 15.18
C LYS A 157 -6.36 23.13 13.80
N SER A 158 -6.47 22.31 12.76
CA SER A 158 -7.00 22.72 11.46
C SER A 158 -8.29 21.97 11.12
N ASP A 159 -9.27 22.73 10.65
CA ASP A 159 -10.62 22.31 10.33
C ASP A 159 -10.70 21.54 9.00
N PHE A 160 -11.44 20.43 9.04
CA PHE A 160 -11.68 19.49 7.95
C PHE A 160 -12.64 20.10 6.90
N LYS A 161 -12.21 20.26 5.64
CA LYS A 161 -13.11 20.51 4.49
C LYS A 161 -13.21 19.23 3.64
N THR A 162 -14.05 18.31 4.08
CA THR A 162 -14.33 17.01 3.49
C THR A 162 -15.48 17.09 2.50
N GLY A 163 -15.26 16.67 1.26
CA GLY A 163 -16.35 16.46 0.31
C GLY A 163 -15.84 16.05 -1.06
N ASN A 164 -15.25 16.99 -1.80
CA ASN A 164 -14.89 16.76 -3.21
C ASN A 164 -13.45 16.26 -3.40
N HIS A 165 -12.52 16.61 -2.51
CA HIS A 165 -11.10 16.25 -2.62
C HIS A 165 -10.85 14.75 -2.39
N SER A 166 -11.66 14.12 -1.54
CA SER A 166 -11.50 12.70 -1.18
C SER A 166 -11.82 11.75 -2.34
N LEU A 167 -12.78 12.10 -3.20
CA LEU A 167 -13.19 11.27 -4.33
C LEU A 167 -12.18 11.34 -5.49
N GLU A 168 -11.59 12.51 -5.74
CA GLU A 168 -10.57 12.68 -6.77
C GLU A 168 -9.29 11.91 -6.44
N LEU A 169 -8.91 11.90 -5.16
CA LEU A 169 -7.72 11.19 -4.68
C LEU A 169 -7.88 9.67 -4.79
N GLU A 170 -9.04 9.13 -4.38
CA GLU A 170 -9.35 7.71 -4.52
C GLU A 170 -9.34 7.26 -5.99
N GLU A 171 -9.82 8.09 -6.92
CA GLU A 171 -9.75 7.77 -8.35
C GLU A 171 -8.30 7.72 -8.84
N LYS A 172 -7.43 8.63 -8.38
CA LYS A 172 -5.99 8.58 -8.71
C LYS A 172 -5.35 7.28 -8.22
N HIS A 173 -5.68 6.85 -7.01
CA HIS A 173 -5.16 5.61 -6.45
C HIS A 173 -5.69 4.38 -7.19
N ARG A 174 -6.98 4.38 -7.56
CA ARG A 174 -7.58 3.35 -8.40
C ARG A 174 -6.91 3.24 -9.76
N VAL A 175 -6.59 4.37 -10.40
CA VAL A 175 -5.82 4.39 -11.65
C VAL A 175 -4.44 3.75 -11.46
N CYS A 176 -3.73 4.07 -10.37
CA CYS A 176 -2.44 3.47 -10.07
C CYS A 176 -2.53 1.96 -9.80
N TYR A 177 -3.54 1.53 -9.04
CA TYR A 177 -3.86 0.13 -8.81
C TYR A 177 -4.09 -0.63 -10.12
N ASN A 178 -5.02 -0.13 -10.96
CA ASN A 178 -5.35 -0.75 -12.24
C ASN A 178 -4.15 -0.80 -13.19
N ARG A 179 -3.33 0.25 -13.23
CA ARG A 179 -2.12 0.27 -14.06
C ARG A 179 -1.12 -0.81 -13.65
N LEU A 180 -0.91 -1.02 -12.35
CA LEU A 180 -0.03 -2.09 -11.89
C LEU A 180 -0.66 -3.47 -12.17
N LYS A 181 -1.95 -3.64 -11.90
CA LYS A 181 -2.72 -4.87 -12.19
C LYS A 181 -2.57 -5.26 -13.65
N ASP A 182 -2.86 -4.35 -14.57
CA ASP A 182 -2.74 -4.58 -16.01
C ASP A 182 -1.32 -4.98 -16.42
N THR A 183 -0.31 -4.35 -15.83
CA THR A 183 1.08 -4.68 -16.12
C THR A 183 1.41 -6.10 -15.67
N ILE A 184 1.00 -6.48 -14.46
CA ILE A 184 1.17 -7.82 -13.90
C ILE A 184 0.46 -8.87 -14.78
N LEU A 185 -0.77 -8.58 -15.19
CA LEU A 185 -1.59 -9.48 -16.02
C LEU A 185 -1.04 -9.61 -17.45
N ARG A 186 -0.50 -8.55 -18.06
CA ARG A 186 0.15 -8.63 -19.38
C ARG A 186 1.42 -9.47 -19.36
N LEU A 187 2.24 -9.35 -18.32
CA LEU A 187 3.46 -10.15 -18.18
C LEU A 187 3.16 -11.66 -18.11
N LYS A 188 1.99 -12.05 -17.58
CA LYS A 188 1.52 -13.44 -17.59
C LYS A 188 1.28 -13.96 -19.01
N ASN A 189 0.75 -13.15 -19.92
CA ASN A 189 0.36 -13.61 -21.26
C ASN A 189 1.54 -13.80 -22.22
N ASN A 190 2.72 -13.28 -21.87
CA ASN A 190 3.93 -13.32 -22.70
C ASN A 190 4.99 -14.32 -22.19
N SER A 191 4.69 -15.08 -21.12
CA SER A 191 5.61 -16.06 -20.49
C SER A 191 5.09 -17.48 -20.65
#